data_AF-A0A9D8XPE5-F1
#
_entry.id   AF-A0A9D8XPE5-F1
#
_cell.length_a   1.000
_cell.length_b   1.000
_cell.length_c   1.000
_cell.angle_alpha   90.00
_cell.angle_beta   90.00
_cell.angle_gamma   90.00
#
_symmetry.space_group_name_H-M   'P 1'
#
loop_
_entity.id
_entity.type
_entity.pdbx_description
1 polymer ?
#
loop_
_entity_poly.entity_id
_entity_poly.type
_entity_poly.pdbx_seq_one_letter_code
_entity_poly.pdbx_strand_id
1 'polypeptide(L)'
;SEYDVIGDHNEIIDGAKDAYDLMYKTACNVGSNARDENYQKLTKDRLLDLDNYIDYMLINFYIGNRDWDNNNWRCARNRVNPGDGFRYFVWDAEDAFTDVKINRVDYTNGQPTKMLQSLKKNPEFRIRFADRVQKHLFDGGPLSEEGAAAIYENLADEIYQAIVCESARWGDYRRKITGESDVTYTRDDFWLPRKQDLMDNFFPQRTQILLQQLKDAQLYPAVNAPVFSMDAGLYEDSISLDMSGEGTIYFTTDGKDPRVAQSGKVHSSAHVFNQSLLLGEDVLIKARCQKNGEWSALVEKAYSFHIAPQPPVDALLSVEQDDTKVWYQQGALHYYLPQAAVVSVEIFDLQGHLLARLASQWKYAGQQQTPVLQLPQATYLYRLRINKEVMEGKFQLTE
;
A
#
# COMPACT_ATOMS: atom_id res chain seq x y z
N SER A 1 6.95 -22.27 -22.16
CA SER A 1 8.01 -21.56 -21.41
C SER A 1 8.40 -22.34 -20.16
N GLU A 2 9.13 -21.75 -19.21
CA GLU A 2 9.32 -22.29 -17.84
C GLU A 2 8.08 -22.12 -16.94
N TYR A 3 6.99 -21.54 -17.44
CA TYR A 3 5.78 -21.27 -16.67
C TYR A 3 4.65 -22.22 -17.06
N ASP A 4 3.85 -22.58 -16.06
CA ASP A 4 2.51 -23.09 -16.25
C ASP A 4 1.55 -21.91 -16.08
N VAL A 5 0.79 -21.60 -17.13
CA VAL A 5 -0.14 -20.45 -17.18
C VAL A 5 -1.52 -20.97 -17.51
N ILE A 6 -2.45 -20.77 -16.58
CA ILE A 6 -3.84 -21.24 -16.70
C ILE A 6 -4.77 -20.03 -16.74
N GLY A 7 -5.68 -20.05 -17.70
CA GLY A 7 -6.76 -19.09 -17.84
C GLY A 7 -8.07 -19.55 -17.23
N ASP A 8 -9.04 -18.64 -17.27
CA ASP A 8 -10.43 -18.97 -17.05
C ASP A 8 -10.90 -20.11 -17.97
N HIS A 9 -12.04 -20.72 -17.63
CA HIS A 9 -12.51 -21.94 -18.31
C HIS A 9 -11.51 -23.11 -18.34
N ASN A 10 -10.52 -23.12 -17.43
CA ASN A 10 -9.45 -24.12 -17.38
C ASN A 10 -8.55 -24.16 -18.62
N GLU A 11 -8.45 -23.05 -19.36
CA GLU A 11 -7.59 -22.95 -20.54
C GLU A 11 -6.10 -23.11 -20.15
N ILE A 12 -5.37 -23.92 -20.91
CA ILE A 12 -3.91 -24.00 -20.82
C ILE A 12 -3.33 -22.99 -21.80
N ILE A 13 -2.85 -21.86 -21.28
CA ILE A 13 -2.25 -20.80 -22.09
C ILE A 13 -0.80 -21.12 -22.40
N ASP A 14 -0.07 -21.66 -21.41
CA ASP A 14 1.28 -22.19 -21.58
C ASP A 14 1.55 -23.29 -20.56
N GLY A 15 2.41 -24.23 -20.94
CA GLY A 15 2.89 -25.27 -20.04
C GLY A 15 1.93 -26.41 -19.79
N ALA A 16 1.91 -26.89 -18.54
CA ALA A 16 1.16 -28.07 -18.11
C ALA A 16 0.20 -27.74 -16.97
N LYS A 17 -0.87 -28.54 -16.86
CA LYS A 17 -1.95 -28.30 -15.90
C LYS A 17 -1.83 -29.13 -14.61
N ASP A 18 -0.97 -30.14 -14.57
CA ASP A 18 -0.92 -31.11 -13.46
C ASP A 18 -0.71 -30.44 -12.10
N ALA A 19 0.20 -29.47 -12.02
CA ALA A 19 0.46 -28.72 -10.79
C ALA A 19 -0.73 -27.85 -10.39
N TYR A 20 -1.42 -27.24 -11.36
CA TYR A 20 -2.63 -26.46 -11.11
C TYR A 20 -3.77 -27.36 -10.63
N ASP A 21 -3.97 -28.52 -11.25
CA ASP A 21 -5.03 -29.47 -10.85
C ASP A 21 -4.78 -30.02 -9.45
N LEU A 22 -3.52 -30.29 -9.10
CA LEU A 22 -3.13 -30.65 -7.73
C LEU A 22 -3.42 -29.50 -6.76
N MET A 23 -3.03 -28.27 -7.09
CA MET A 23 -3.29 -27.08 -6.28
C MET A 23 -4.79 -26.88 -6.04
N TYR A 24 -5.58 -26.82 -7.11
CA TYR A 24 -7.02 -26.57 -7.07
C TYR A 24 -7.74 -27.67 -6.28
N LYS A 25 -7.42 -28.94 -6.53
CA LYS A 25 -7.98 -30.06 -5.77
C LYS A 25 -7.59 -29.97 -4.28
N THR A 26 -6.35 -29.60 -3.96
CA THR A 26 -5.89 -29.45 -2.57
C THR A 26 -6.66 -28.34 -1.87
N ALA A 27 -6.77 -27.16 -2.48
CA ALA A 27 -7.49 -26.01 -1.93
C ALA A 27 -8.98 -26.29 -1.71
N CYS A 28 -9.64 -26.93 -2.69
CA CYS A 28 -11.06 -27.29 -2.59
C CYS A 28 -11.35 -28.34 -1.51
N ASN A 29 -10.35 -29.06 -1.00
CA ASN A 29 -10.49 -30.08 0.04
C ASN A 29 -9.91 -29.66 1.40
N VAL A 30 -9.63 -28.36 1.61
CA VAL A 30 -9.23 -27.85 2.93
C VAL A 30 -10.38 -27.97 3.95
N GLY A 31 -10.06 -28.57 5.10
CA GLY A 31 -10.97 -28.74 6.23
C GLY A 31 -10.93 -27.61 7.26
N SER A 32 -11.76 -27.74 8.30
CA SER A 32 -11.92 -26.72 9.35
C SER A 32 -10.92 -26.81 10.51
N ASN A 33 -10.01 -27.78 10.49
CA ASN A 33 -8.98 -27.91 11.52
C ASN A 33 -7.83 -26.92 11.27
N ALA A 34 -7.35 -26.22 12.30
CA ALA A 34 -6.18 -25.34 12.19
C ALA A 34 -4.93 -26.05 11.63
N ARG A 35 -4.80 -27.36 11.89
CA ARG A 35 -3.72 -28.23 11.40
C ARG A 35 -4.12 -29.07 10.19
N ASP A 36 -5.12 -28.65 9.42
CA ASP A 36 -5.52 -29.33 8.19
C ASP A 36 -4.32 -29.57 7.25
N GLU A 37 -4.15 -30.81 6.79
CA GLU A 37 -3.00 -31.22 5.99
C GLU A 37 -3.03 -30.62 4.59
N ASN A 38 -4.22 -30.44 3.99
CA ASN A 38 -4.34 -29.80 2.69
C ASN A 38 -3.95 -28.32 2.77
N TYR A 39 -4.36 -27.62 3.82
CA TYR A 39 -3.96 -26.23 4.03
C TYR A 39 -2.44 -26.08 4.17
N GLN A 40 -1.80 -26.93 4.98
CA GLN A 40 -0.34 -26.94 5.11
C GLN A 40 0.36 -27.31 3.80
N LYS A 41 -0.20 -28.26 3.05
CA LYS A 41 0.34 -28.72 1.77
C LYS A 41 0.40 -27.60 0.74
N LEU A 42 -0.59 -26.69 0.70
CA LEU A 42 -0.60 -25.58 -0.26
C LEU A 42 0.68 -24.74 -0.22
N THR A 43 1.22 -24.50 0.98
CA THR A 43 2.45 -23.72 1.18
C THR A 43 3.69 -24.60 1.15
N LYS A 44 3.67 -25.75 1.84
CA LYS A 44 4.82 -26.68 1.92
C LYS A 44 5.27 -27.15 0.53
N ASP A 45 4.31 -27.48 -0.32
CA ASP A 45 4.57 -27.98 -1.67
C ASP A 45 4.60 -26.85 -2.72
N ARG A 46 4.56 -25.58 -2.27
CA ARG A 46 4.59 -24.37 -3.12
C ARG A 46 3.56 -24.46 -4.25
N LEU A 47 2.33 -24.78 -3.86
CA LEU A 47 1.20 -24.92 -4.77
C LEU A 47 0.49 -23.59 -4.94
N LEU A 48 0.32 -22.80 -3.88
CA LEU A 48 -0.41 -21.54 -3.94
C LEU A 48 0.28 -20.49 -3.07
N ASP A 49 0.58 -19.34 -3.67
CA ASP A 49 0.92 -18.14 -2.92
C ASP A 49 -0.37 -17.62 -2.27
N LEU A 50 -0.57 -18.00 -1.00
CA LEU A 50 -1.80 -17.69 -0.26
C LEU A 50 -1.99 -16.18 -0.06
N ASP A 51 -0.90 -15.44 0.16
CA ASP A 51 -0.99 -14.00 0.38
C ASP A 51 -1.38 -13.29 -0.92
N ASN A 52 -0.76 -13.64 -2.04
CA ASN A 52 -1.15 -13.12 -3.35
C ASN A 52 -2.60 -13.52 -3.72
N TYR A 53 -3.00 -14.76 -3.44
CA TYR A 53 -4.35 -15.21 -3.70
C TYR A 53 -5.38 -14.40 -2.89
N ILE A 54 -5.12 -14.16 -1.60
CA ILE A 54 -6.00 -13.33 -0.76
C ILE A 54 -6.08 -11.91 -1.32
N ASP A 55 -4.95 -11.30 -1.67
CA ASP A 55 -4.92 -9.95 -2.25
C ASP A 55 -5.70 -9.87 -3.57
N TYR A 56 -5.59 -10.91 -4.41
CA TYR A 56 -6.36 -11.05 -5.64
C TYR A 56 -7.88 -11.14 -5.39
N MET A 57 -8.30 -11.85 -4.33
CA MET A 57 -9.71 -11.85 -3.93
C MET A 57 -10.13 -10.47 -3.43
N LEU A 58 -9.31 -9.83 -2.58
CA LEU A 58 -9.61 -8.52 -2.02
C LEU A 58 -9.81 -7.44 -3.09
N ILE A 59 -8.94 -7.39 -4.11
CA ILE A 59 -9.11 -6.39 -5.17
C ILE A 59 -10.39 -6.62 -5.98
N ASN A 60 -10.71 -7.86 -6.36
CA ASN A 60 -11.96 -8.17 -7.08
C ASN A 60 -13.20 -7.85 -6.25
N PHE A 61 -13.13 -8.11 -4.94
CA PHE A 61 -14.19 -7.71 -4.02
C PHE A 61 -14.29 -6.20 -3.93
N TYR A 62 -13.17 -5.49 -3.74
CA TYR A 62 -13.14 -4.04 -3.60
C TYR A 62 -13.71 -3.32 -4.82
N ILE A 63 -13.25 -3.67 -6.02
CA ILE A 63 -13.73 -3.03 -7.24
C ILE A 63 -15.14 -3.49 -7.64
N GLY A 64 -15.68 -4.53 -6.98
CA GLY A 64 -17.01 -5.07 -7.28
C GLY A 64 -17.10 -5.68 -8.68
N ASN A 65 -16.05 -6.36 -9.13
CA ASN A 65 -15.93 -6.88 -10.49
C ASN A 65 -17.13 -7.77 -10.87
N ARG A 66 -17.89 -7.37 -11.90
CA ARG A 66 -19.15 -8.02 -12.25
C ARG A 66 -19.05 -9.13 -13.27
N ASP A 67 -18.04 -9.10 -14.11
CA ASP A 67 -17.75 -10.13 -15.12
C ASP A 67 -16.76 -11.21 -14.59
N TRP A 68 -16.65 -11.27 -13.28
CA TRP A 68 -15.84 -12.22 -12.51
C TRP A 68 -16.79 -13.08 -11.62
N ASP A 69 -16.55 -14.37 -11.38
CA ASP A 69 -15.27 -15.09 -11.34
C ASP A 69 -15.17 -16.33 -12.24
N ASN A 70 -16.20 -16.60 -13.04
CA ASN A 70 -16.15 -17.68 -14.04
C ASN A 70 -15.20 -17.35 -15.20
N ASN A 71 -14.96 -16.05 -15.43
CA ASN A 71 -14.09 -15.49 -16.45
C ASN A 71 -13.07 -14.54 -15.78
N ASN A 72 -12.19 -13.93 -16.59
CA ASN A 72 -11.46 -12.71 -16.23
C ASN A 72 -10.46 -12.90 -15.08
N TRP A 73 -9.75 -14.03 -15.13
CA TRP A 73 -8.60 -14.30 -14.28
C TRP A 73 -7.53 -15.10 -15.01
N ARG A 74 -6.28 -14.93 -14.57
CA ARG A 74 -5.14 -15.74 -15.00
C ARG A 74 -4.40 -16.21 -13.76
N CYS A 75 -3.75 -17.37 -13.82
CA CYS A 75 -2.75 -17.73 -12.83
C CYS A 75 -1.51 -18.31 -13.48
N ALA A 76 -0.36 -18.11 -12.83
CA ALA A 76 0.91 -18.59 -13.32
C ALA A 76 1.80 -19.10 -12.19
N ARG A 77 2.60 -20.13 -12.50
CA ARG A 77 3.64 -20.67 -11.62
C ARG A 77 4.86 -21.03 -12.46
N ASN A 78 6.05 -20.63 -12.02
CA ASN A 78 7.29 -21.10 -12.65
C ASN A 78 7.53 -22.58 -12.25
N ARG A 79 7.72 -23.47 -13.21
CA ARG A 79 7.87 -24.92 -12.96
C ARG A 79 9.25 -25.30 -12.42
N VAL A 80 10.26 -24.47 -12.68
CA VAL A 80 11.66 -24.71 -12.30
C VAL A 80 11.95 -24.10 -10.93
N ASN A 81 11.57 -22.84 -10.74
CA ASN A 81 11.69 -22.13 -9.47
C ASN A 81 10.30 -21.60 -9.04
N PRO A 82 9.48 -22.44 -8.39
CA PRO A 82 8.07 -22.12 -8.14
C PRO A 82 7.82 -20.99 -7.15
N GLY A 83 8.85 -20.44 -6.51
CA GLY A 83 8.67 -19.44 -5.44
C GLY A 83 7.71 -19.98 -4.37
N ASP A 84 6.62 -19.25 -4.12
CA ASP A 84 5.56 -19.63 -3.19
C ASP A 84 4.39 -20.40 -3.85
N GLY A 85 4.41 -20.57 -5.18
CA GLY A 85 3.45 -21.35 -5.93
C GLY A 85 2.72 -20.55 -7.02
N PHE A 86 1.49 -20.96 -7.34
CA PHE A 86 0.64 -20.22 -8.28
C PHE A 86 0.31 -18.84 -7.71
N ARG A 87 0.43 -17.83 -8.57
CA ARG A 87 -0.05 -16.47 -8.33
C ARG A 87 -1.24 -16.19 -9.24
N TYR A 88 -2.25 -15.52 -8.71
CA TYR A 88 -3.44 -15.09 -9.44
C TYR A 88 -3.31 -13.63 -9.86
N PHE A 89 -3.86 -13.35 -11.04
CA PHE A 89 -3.83 -12.04 -11.67
C PHE A 89 -5.25 -11.67 -12.11
N VAL A 90 -5.61 -10.41 -11.85
CA VAL A 90 -6.79 -9.79 -12.42
C VAL A 90 -6.60 -9.68 -13.93
N TRP A 91 -7.63 -10.03 -14.69
CA TRP A 91 -7.69 -9.88 -16.14
C TRP A 91 -9.03 -9.22 -16.46
N ASP A 92 -9.11 -8.38 -17.51
CA ASP A 92 -10.38 -7.82 -18.05
C ASP A 92 -11.41 -7.43 -16.97
N ALA A 93 -11.05 -6.45 -16.15
CA ALA A 93 -11.82 -6.01 -14.98
C ALA A 93 -12.48 -4.65 -15.18
N GLU A 94 -12.90 -4.35 -16.41
CA GLU A 94 -13.53 -3.08 -16.79
C GLU A 94 -15.00 -2.99 -16.35
N ASP A 95 -15.71 -4.12 -16.14
CA ASP A 95 -17.04 -4.13 -15.50
C ASP A 95 -16.91 -4.07 -13.97
N ALA A 96 -16.26 -3.00 -13.52
CA ALA A 96 -15.96 -2.71 -12.12
C ALA A 96 -16.29 -1.26 -11.76
N PHE A 97 -16.25 -0.95 -10.46
CA PHE A 97 -16.59 0.33 -9.86
C PHE A 97 -18.04 0.78 -10.10
N THR A 98 -18.91 -0.05 -10.68
CA THR A 98 -20.24 0.38 -11.16
C THR A 98 -21.25 0.71 -10.06
N ASP A 99 -21.14 0.09 -8.89
CA ASP A 99 -22.00 0.34 -7.73
C ASP A 99 -21.22 0.01 -6.44
N VAL A 100 -21.20 0.97 -5.51
CA VAL A 100 -20.49 0.89 -4.23
C VAL A 100 -20.97 -0.25 -3.33
N LYS A 101 -22.19 -0.77 -3.55
CA LYS A 101 -22.81 -1.83 -2.75
C LYS A 101 -22.60 -3.24 -3.30
N ILE A 102 -22.00 -3.40 -4.48
CA ILE A 102 -21.77 -4.73 -5.04
C ILE A 102 -21.01 -5.60 -4.03
N ASN A 103 -21.53 -6.81 -3.81
CA ASN A 103 -20.93 -7.81 -2.94
C ASN A 103 -20.51 -9.00 -3.80
N ARG A 104 -19.21 -9.32 -3.76
CA ARG A 104 -18.61 -10.48 -4.45
C ARG A 104 -17.99 -11.48 -3.49
N VAL A 105 -18.07 -11.24 -2.18
CA VAL A 105 -17.40 -12.04 -1.14
C VAL A 105 -17.91 -13.49 -1.10
N ASP A 106 -19.22 -13.68 -1.19
CA ASP A 106 -19.87 -15.01 -1.16
C ASP A 106 -20.22 -15.56 -2.54
N TYR A 107 -19.67 -14.98 -3.62
CA TYR A 107 -19.85 -15.52 -4.97
C TYR A 107 -19.18 -16.90 -5.10
N THR A 108 -19.69 -17.77 -5.99
CA THR A 108 -19.20 -19.17 -6.13
C THR A 108 -19.22 -19.70 -7.58
N ASN A 109 -19.17 -18.85 -8.59
CA ASN A 109 -19.45 -19.28 -9.97
C ASN A 109 -18.23 -19.98 -10.61
N GLY A 110 -17.04 -19.42 -10.41
CA GLY A 110 -15.78 -19.89 -10.98
C GLY A 110 -14.84 -20.58 -10.00
N GLN A 111 -13.69 -21.00 -10.52
CA GLN A 111 -12.65 -21.71 -9.77
C GLN A 111 -12.09 -20.88 -8.61
N PRO A 112 -11.77 -19.58 -8.76
CA PRO A 112 -11.18 -18.83 -7.66
C PRO A 112 -12.08 -18.81 -6.43
N THR A 113 -13.34 -18.42 -6.57
CA THR A 113 -14.22 -18.37 -5.39
C THR A 113 -14.57 -19.75 -4.83
N LYS A 114 -14.63 -20.80 -5.65
CA LYS A 114 -14.82 -22.19 -5.17
C LYS A 114 -13.70 -22.63 -4.24
N MET A 115 -12.45 -22.28 -4.54
CA MET A 115 -11.34 -22.53 -3.60
C MET A 115 -11.53 -21.76 -2.29
N LEU A 116 -11.95 -20.48 -2.37
CA LEU A 116 -12.20 -19.65 -1.18
C LEU A 116 -13.21 -20.30 -0.23
N GLN A 117 -14.27 -20.95 -0.74
CA GLN A 117 -15.28 -21.59 0.11
C GLN A 117 -14.73 -22.71 1.00
N SER A 118 -13.74 -23.47 0.53
CA SER A 118 -13.07 -24.47 1.36
C SER A 118 -11.97 -23.86 2.22
N LEU A 119 -11.18 -22.94 1.66
CA LEU A 119 -10.13 -22.24 2.41
C LEU A 119 -10.69 -21.51 3.64
N LYS A 120 -11.83 -20.81 3.52
CA LYS A 120 -12.44 -20.06 4.63
C LYS A 120 -12.92 -20.93 5.81
N LYS A 121 -13.01 -22.25 5.63
CA LYS A 121 -13.30 -23.20 6.72
C LYS A 121 -12.14 -23.27 7.70
N ASN A 122 -10.90 -23.12 7.21
CA ASN A 122 -9.69 -23.21 8.02
C ASN A 122 -9.47 -21.91 8.83
N PRO A 123 -9.31 -21.99 10.16
CA PRO A 123 -9.11 -20.80 11.00
C PRO A 123 -7.78 -20.07 10.74
N GLU A 124 -6.72 -20.77 10.33
CA GLU A 124 -5.45 -20.12 9.96
C GLU A 124 -5.55 -19.37 8.63
N PHE A 125 -6.36 -19.86 7.69
CA PHE A 125 -6.66 -19.09 6.48
C PHE A 125 -7.47 -17.83 6.82
N ARG A 126 -8.49 -17.94 7.68
CA ARG A 126 -9.31 -16.77 8.07
C ARG A 126 -8.48 -15.69 8.75
N ILE A 127 -7.61 -16.05 9.69
CA ILE A 127 -6.77 -15.03 10.36
C ILE A 127 -5.76 -14.43 9.39
N ARG A 128 -5.16 -15.22 8.49
CA ARG A 128 -4.28 -14.69 7.44
C ARG A 128 -5.05 -13.76 6.49
N PHE A 129 -6.28 -14.10 6.13
CA PHE A 129 -7.15 -13.23 5.32
C PHE A 129 -7.38 -11.89 6.04
N ALA A 130 -7.73 -11.95 7.33
CA ALA A 130 -7.93 -10.76 8.14
C ALA A 130 -6.66 -9.89 8.24
N ASP A 131 -5.48 -10.50 8.32
CA ASP A 131 -4.20 -9.77 8.32
C ASP A 131 -3.98 -9.00 7.00
N ARG A 132 -4.32 -9.61 5.84
CA ARG A 132 -4.27 -8.91 4.55
C ARG A 132 -5.31 -7.81 4.45
N VAL A 133 -6.50 -8.02 5.00
CA VAL A 133 -7.54 -6.98 5.11
C VAL A 133 -7.02 -5.80 5.92
N GLN A 134 -6.46 -6.04 7.10
CA GLN A 134 -5.88 -5.00 7.95
C GLN A 134 -4.78 -4.23 7.21
N LYS A 135 -3.88 -4.94 6.53
CA LYS A 135 -2.79 -4.33 5.76
C LYS A 135 -3.27 -3.40 4.65
N HIS A 136 -4.34 -3.77 3.94
CA HIS A 136 -4.73 -3.07 2.71
C HIS A 136 -5.83 -2.03 2.91
N LEU A 137 -6.75 -2.23 3.87
CA LEU A 137 -7.92 -1.38 4.05
C LEU A 137 -7.75 -0.31 5.15
N PHE A 138 -6.70 -0.40 5.96
CA PHE A 138 -6.48 0.49 7.11
C PHE A 138 -5.14 1.24 6.99
N ASP A 139 -4.95 2.23 7.86
CA ASP A 139 -3.68 2.97 8.03
C ASP A 139 -3.11 3.51 6.70
N GLY A 140 -3.97 4.03 5.81
CA GLY A 140 -3.57 4.56 4.50
C GLY A 140 -3.21 3.49 3.47
N GLY A 141 -3.57 2.22 3.69
CA GLY A 141 -3.36 1.14 2.74
C GLY A 141 -4.04 1.39 1.38
N PRO A 142 -3.64 0.68 0.31
CA PRO A 142 -4.10 0.96 -1.06
C PRO A 142 -5.61 0.75 -1.30
N LEU A 143 -6.31 0.07 -0.38
CA LEU A 143 -7.76 -0.13 -0.38
C LEU A 143 -8.45 0.61 0.77
N SER A 144 -7.73 1.46 1.50
CA SER A 144 -8.35 2.45 2.39
C SER A 144 -9.10 3.49 1.58
N GLU A 145 -9.94 4.29 2.24
CA GLU A 145 -10.70 5.37 1.61
C GLU A 145 -9.75 6.34 0.88
N GLU A 146 -8.74 6.85 1.57
CA GLU A 146 -7.80 7.82 1.04
C GLU A 146 -6.82 7.19 0.04
N GLY A 147 -6.33 5.98 0.35
CA GLY A 147 -5.35 5.29 -0.49
C GLY A 147 -5.90 4.90 -1.86
N ALA A 148 -7.12 4.35 -1.90
CA ALA A 148 -7.75 3.96 -3.16
C ALA A 148 -8.13 5.19 -4.01
N ALA A 149 -8.67 6.23 -3.37
CA ALA A 149 -8.99 7.50 -4.03
C ALA A 149 -7.73 8.13 -4.65
N ALA A 150 -6.62 8.19 -3.91
CA ALA A 150 -5.36 8.76 -4.39
C ALA A 150 -4.78 7.97 -5.56
N ILE A 151 -4.81 6.62 -5.53
CA ILE A 151 -4.34 5.79 -6.65
C ILE A 151 -5.18 6.05 -7.90
N TYR A 152 -6.52 6.05 -7.75
CA TYR A 152 -7.42 6.28 -8.87
C TYR A 152 -7.25 7.68 -9.47
N GLU A 153 -7.19 8.71 -8.62
CA GLU A 153 -7.01 10.09 -9.05
C GLU A 153 -5.71 10.28 -9.82
N ASN A 154 -4.59 9.76 -9.32
CA ASN A 154 -3.30 9.85 -10.00
C ASN A 154 -3.33 9.20 -11.39
N LEU A 155 -3.93 8.02 -11.53
CA LEU A 155 -4.06 7.34 -12.82
C LEU A 155 -5.03 8.07 -13.76
N ALA A 156 -6.13 8.61 -13.24
CA ALA A 156 -7.09 9.38 -14.02
C ALA A 156 -6.48 10.69 -14.53
N ASP A 157 -5.65 11.35 -13.72
CA ASP A 157 -4.96 12.59 -14.07
C ASP A 157 -3.88 12.36 -15.13
N GLU A 158 -3.15 11.25 -15.06
CA GLU A 158 -2.17 10.84 -16.08
C GLU A 158 -2.80 10.75 -17.47
N ILE A 159 -4.02 10.19 -17.57
CA ILE A 159 -4.71 10.00 -18.85
C ILE A 159 -5.68 11.12 -19.22
N TYR A 160 -5.87 12.13 -18.36
CA TYR A 160 -6.91 13.16 -18.51
C TYR A 160 -6.96 13.81 -19.90
N GLN A 161 -5.79 14.16 -20.46
CA GLN A 161 -5.72 14.75 -21.80
C GLN A 161 -5.93 13.70 -22.91
N ALA A 162 -5.46 12.47 -22.72
CA ALA A 162 -5.62 11.40 -23.70
C ALA A 162 -7.10 11.02 -23.92
N ILE A 163 -7.97 11.18 -22.90
CA ILE A 163 -9.41 10.91 -23.02
C ILE A 163 -10.10 11.82 -24.05
N VAL A 164 -9.56 13.01 -24.36
CA VAL A 164 -10.08 13.86 -25.45
C VAL A 164 -9.92 13.16 -26.79
N CYS A 165 -8.73 12.61 -27.06
CA CYS A 165 -8.47 11.86 -28.29
C CYS A 165 -9.28 10.57 -28.35
N GLU A 166 -9.41 9.86 -27.23
CA GLU A 166 -10.25 8.66 -27.13
C GLU A 166 -11.72 8.98 -27.45
N SER A 167 -12.24 10.06 -26.88
CA SER A 167 -13.60 10.56 -27.15
C SER A 167 -13.78 10.95 -28.62
N ALA A 168 -12.80 11.63 -29.23
CA ALA A 168 -12.87 12.02 -30.64
C ALA A 168 -12.84 10.80 -31.58
N ARG A 169 -12.10 9.75 -31.22
CA ARG A 169 -11.95 8.55 -32.05
C ARG A 169 -13.10 7.56 -31.90
N TRP A 170 -13.64 7.42 -30.68
CA TRP A 170 -14.56 6.33 -30.30
C TRP A 170 -15.86 6.79 -29.66
N GLY A 171 -15.99 8.07 -29.29
CA GLY A 171 -17.14 8.57 -28.53
C GLY A 171 -18.49 8.35 -29.20
N ASP A 172 -18.54 8.33 -30.54
CA ASP A 172 -19.76 8.06 -31.31
C ASP A 172 -19.84 6.62 -31.87
N TYR A 173 -18.94 5.72 -31.47
CA TYR A 173 -18.91 4.33 -31.94
C TYR A 173 -20.24 3.61 -31.67
N ARG A 174 -20.76 3.71 -30.43
CA ARG A 174 -22.04 3.07 -30.08
C ARG A 174 -23.23 3.62 -30.86
N ARG A 175 -23.18 4.90 -31.24
CA ARG A 175 -24.21 5.54 -32.05
C ARG A 175 -24.11 5.19 -33.53
N LYS A 176 -22.93 5.35 -34.12
CA LYS A 176 -22.73 5.25 -35.57
C LYS A 176 -22.49 3.83 -36.05
N ILE A 177 -21.90 2.97 -35.23
CA ILE A 177 -21.47 1.64 -35.65
C ILE A 177 -22.40 0.56 -35.10
N THR A 178 -22.68 0.56 -33.79
CA THR A 178 -23.53 -0.49 -33.20
C THR A 178 -25.02 -0.14 -33.18
N GLY A 179 -25.37 1.15 -33.12
CA GLY A 179 -26.75 1.61 -32.98
C GLY A 179 -27.36 1.33 -31.61
N GLU A 180 -26.54 1.00 -30.60
CA GLU A 180 -26.99 0.66 -29.24
C GLU A 180 -27.36 1.88 -28.40
N SER A 181 -26.95 3.08 -28.82
CA SER A 181 -27.15 4.32 -28.06
C SER A 181 -27.11 5.54 -28.97
N ASP A 182 -27.98 6.53 -28.73
CA ASP A 182 -27.92 7.82 -29.46
C ASP A 182 -26.88 8.80 -28.89
N VAL A 183 -26.12 8.38 -27.88
CA VAL A 183 -25.16 9.21 -27.14
C VAL A 183 -23.81 9.27 -27.86
N THR A 184 -23.17 10.45 -27.83
CA THR A 184 -21.73 10.59 -28.08
C THR A 184 -21.02 10.80 -26.75
N TYR A 185 -20.22 9.82 -26.34
CA TYR A 185 -19.48 9.88 -25.10
C TYR A 185 -18.28 10.83 -25.26
N THR A 186 -18.18 11.81 -24.38
CA THR A 186 -17.11 12.80 -24.35
C THR A 186 -16.42 12.78 -22.99
N ARG A 187 -15.19 13.29 -22.94
CA ARG A 187 -14.47 13.48 -21.67
C ARG A 187 -15.29 14.32 -20.70
N ASP A 188 -15.77 15.48 -21.17
CA ASP A 188 -16.33 16.52 -20.31
C ASP A 188 -17.75 16.19 -19.85
N ASP A 189 -18.58 15.54 -20.68
CA ASP A 189 -19.98 15.26 -20.35
C ASP A 189 -20.18 13.88 -19.69
N PHE A 190 -19.23 12.95 -19.82
CA PHE A 190 -19.40 11.57 -19.33
C PHE A 190 -18.24 11.07 -18.47
N TRP A 191 -17.00 11.13 -18.96
CA TRP A 191 -15.87 10.58 -18.21
C TRP A 191 -15.56 11.38 -16.95
N LEU A 192 -15.52 12.72 -17.03
CA LEU A 192 -15.23 13.59 -15.90
C LEU A 192 -16.33 13.55 -14.83
N PRO A 193 -17.64 13.61 -15.17
CA PRO A 193 -18.70 13.39 -14.19
C PRO A 193 -18.62 12.02 -13.52
N ARG A 194 -18.23 10.97 -14.26
CA ARG A 194 -18.03 9.64 -13.69
C ARG A 194 -16.82 9.57 -12.75
N LYS A 195 -15.70 10.20 -13.11
CA LYS A 195 -14.53 10.36 -12.22
C LYS A 195 -14.99 11.03 -10.92
N GLN A 196 -15.72 12.15 -11.02
CA GLN A 196 -16.20 12.91 -9.86
C GLN A 196 -17.15 12.08 -8.97
N ASP A 197 -18.09 11.35 -9.56
CA ASP A 197 -18.99 10.46 -8.82
C ASP A 197 -18.24 9.37 -8.05
N LEU A 198 -17.18 8.80 -8.62
CA LEU A 198 -16.35 7.83 -7.90
C LEU A 198 -15.62 8.46 -6.70
N MET A 199 -15.09 9.68 -6.88
CA MET A 199 -14.43 10.42 -5.80
C MET A 199 -15.39 10.83 -4.68
N ASP A 200 -16.60 11.28 -5.04
CA ASP A 200 -17.57 11.81 -4.06
C ASP A 200 -18.38 10.70 -3.38
N ASN A 201 -18.68 9.61 -4.10
CA ASN A 201 -19.66 8.62 -3.65
C ASN A 201 -19.12 7.20 -3.50
N PHE A 202 -18.09 6.80 -4.27
CA PHE A 202 -17.59 5.42 -4.23
C PHE A 202 -16.49 5.25 -3.17
N PHE A 203 -15.34 5.92 -3.33
CA PHE A 203 -14.18 5.71 -2.44
C PHE A 203 -14.48 6.05 -0.97
N PRO A 204 -15.24 7.12 -0.63
CA PRO A 204 -15.58 7.44 0.75
C PRO A 204 -16.40 6.38 1.50
N GLN A 205 -17.02 5.45 0.78
CA GLN A 205 -17.92 4.46 1.36
C GLN A 205 -17.43 3.02 1.16
N ARG A 206 -16.66 2.77 0.10
CA ARG A 206 -16.40 1.40 -0.38
C ARG A 206 -15.66 0.55 0.66
N THR A 207 -14.64 1.10 1.29
CA THR A 207 -13.80 0.39 2.26
C THR A 207 -14.62 -0.13 3.44
N GLN A 208 -15.46 0.73 4.03
CA GLN A 208 -16.31 0.33 5.15
C GLN A 208 -17.40 -0.67 4.75
N ILE A 209 -17.98 -0.52 3.55
CA ILE A 209 -18.95 -1.49 3.02
C ILE A 209 -18.30 -2.86 2.83
N LEU A 210 -17.12 -2.92 2.21
CA LEU A 210 -16.41 -4.19 2.01
C LEU A 210 -16.00 -4.82 3.36
N LEU A 211 -15.51 -4.02 4.31
CA LEU A 211 -15.16 -4.52 5.64
C LEU A 211 -16.37 -5.18 6.32
N GLN A 212 -17.56 -4.59 6.20
CA GLN A 212 -18.77 -5.20 6.73
C GLN A 212 -19.11 -6.52 6.01
N GLN A 213 -19.04 -6.55 4.68
CA GLN A 213 -19.26 -7.78 3.90
C GLN A 213 -18.29 -8.90 4.31
N LEU A 214 -17.03 -8.56 4.59
CA LEU A 214 -16.01 -9.51 5.05
C LEU A 214 -16.26 -10.00 6.48
N LYS A 215 -16.73 -9.13 7.39
CA LYS A 215 -17.14 -9.51 8.74
C LYS A 215 -18.34 -10.47 8.69
N ASP A 216 -19.33 -10.18 7.86
CA ASP A 216 -20.51 -11.04 7.67
C ASP A 216 -20.13 -12.43 7.12
N ALA A 217 -19.13 -12.47 6.23
CA ALA A 217 -18.56 -13.71 5.69
C ALA A 217 -17.52 -14.40 6.60
N GLN A 218 -17.30 -13.89 7.82
CA GLN A 218 -16.31 -14.36 8.80
C GLN A 218 -14.86 -14.35 8.29
N LEU A 219 -14.53 -13.52 7.29
CA LEU A 219 -13.17 -13.33 6.77
C LEU A 219 -12.42 -12.20 7.50
N TYR A 220 -13.09 -11.50 8.42
CA TYR A 220 -12.49 -10.55 9.35
C TYR A 220 -13.08 -10.78 10.75
N PRO A 221 -12.26 -10.83 11.81
CA PRO A 221 -12.73 -11.12 13.18
C PRO A 221 -13.62 -10.00 13.73
N ALA A 222 -14.41 -10.34 14.75
CA ALA A 222 -15.24 -9.36 15.46
C ALA A 222 -14.37 -8.44 16.35
N VAL A 223 -13.26 -8.97 16.87
CA VAL A 223 -12.28 -8.21 17.65
C VAL A 223 -11.48 -7.30 16.72
N ASN A 224 -11.64 -5.99 16.87
CA ASN A 224 -10.88 -5.01 16.09
C ASN A 224 -9.40 -5.07 16.46
N ALA A 225 -8.55 -4.74 15.48
CA ALA A 225 -7.10 -4.71 15.66
C ALA A 225 -6.67 -3.52 16.55
N PRO A 226 -5.50 -3.59 17.22
CA PRO A 226 -5.02 -2.48 18.05
C PRO A 226 -4.82 -1.21 17.23
N VAL A 227 -5.23 -0.06 17.78
CA VAL A 227 -4.98 1.26 17.22
C VAL A 227 -3.76 1.86 17.90
N PHE A 228 -2.75 2.20 17.11
CA PHE A 228 -1.52 2.84 17.57
C PHE A 228 -1.75 4.35 17.66
N SER A 229 -1.25 5.01 18.70
CA SER A 229 -1.38 6.46 18.87
C SER A 229 -0.53 7.28 17.90
N MET A 230 0.46 6.64 17.28
CA MET A 230 1.41 7.24 16.35
C MET A 230 1.47 6.40 15.07
N ASP A 231 1.81 7.05 13.96
CA ASP A 231 1.99 6.39 12.68
C ASP A 231 3.39 5.81 12.48
N ALA A 232 3.48 4.79 11.65
CA ALA A 232 4.76 4.25 11.22
C ALA A 232 5.53 5.33 10.43
N GLY A 233 6.85 5.31 10.50
CA GLY A 233 7.68 6.24 9.74
C GLY A 233 8.93 6.70 10.49
N LEU A 234 9.48 7.79 9.99
CA LEU A 234 10.70 8.40 10.49
C LEU A 234 10.41 9.43 11.57
N TYR A 235 11.10 9.32 12.70
CA TYR A 235 11.07 10.25 13.82
C TYR A 235 12.47 10.82 14.10
N GLU A 236 12.52 12.08 14.50
CA GLU A 236 13.76 12.79 14.83
C GLU A 236 14.09 12.72 16.34
N ASP A 237 13.07 12.47 17.17
CA ASP A 237 13.16 12.36 18.62
C ASP A 237 12.50 11.06 19.11
N SER A 238 12.83 10.66 20.34
CA SER A 238 12.12 9.54 20.98
C SER A 238 10.63 9.85 21.13
N ILE A 239 9.77 8.86 20.89
CA ILE A 239 8.32 8.98 21.02
C ILE A 239 7.79 8.09 22.14
N SER A 240 6.69 8.52 22.75
CA SER A 240 5.88 7.68 23.64
C SER A 240 4.75 7.08 22.82
N LEU A 241 4.89 5.81 22.46
CA LEU A 241 3.88 5.07 21.71
C LEU A 241 2.85 4.44 22.65
N ASP A 242 1.58 4.73 22.40
CA ASP A 242 0.45 4.07 23.02
C ASP A 242 -0.30 3.17 22.04
N MET A 243 -0.95 2.15 22.57
CA MET A 243 -1.87 1.29 21.83
C MET A 243 -3.19 1.18 22.58
N SER A 244 -4.30 1.29 21.84
CA SER A 244 -5.65 1.09 22.35
C SER A 244 -6.33 -0.04 21.59
N GLY A 245 -7.28 -0.73 22.21
CA GLY A 245 -7.91 -1.87 21.59
C GLY A 245 -8.79 -2.65 22.56
N GLU A 246 -9.42 -3.70 22.04
CA GLU A 246 -10.32 -4.54 22.82
C GLU A 246 -9.58 -5.72 23.47
N GLY A 247 -9.85 -5.99 24.75
CA GLY A 247 -9.22 -7.10 25.46
C GLY A 247 -7.75 -6.86 25.76
N THR A 248 -6.94 -7.92 25.73
CA THR A 248 -5.49 -7.82 25.99
C THR A 248 -4.74 -7.56 24.69
N ILE A 249 -3.93 -6.51 24.66
CA ILE A 249 -3.04 -6.22 23.53
C ILE A 249 -1.72 -6.96 23.75
N TYR A 250 -1.35 -7.81 22.81
CA TYR A 250 -0.05 -8.47 22.76
C TYR A 250 0.78 -7.89 21.62
N PHE A 251 2.04 -7.59 21.88
CA PHE A 251 2.96 -7.06 20.87
C PHE A 251 4.33 -7.72 20.93
N THR A 252 5.06 -7.67 19.83
CA THR A 252 6.46 -8.10 19.71
C THR A 252 7.27 -6.98 19.06
N THR A 253 8.57 -6.97 19.32
CA THR A 253 9.55 -6.07 18.70
C THR A 253 10.61 -6.84 17.88
N ASP A 254 10.54 -8.17 17.86
CA ASP A 254 11.48 -9.06 17.16
C ASP A 254 10.99 -9.48 15.76
N GLY A 255 9.96 -8.82 15.24
CA GLY A 255 9.36 -9.10 13.94
C GLY A 255 8.50 -10.37 13.86
N LYS A 256 8.31 -11.10 14.96
CA LYS A 256 7.42 -12.28 14.99
C LYS A 256 5.99 -11.91 15.26
N ASP A 257 5.04 -12.73 14.82
CA ASP A 257 3.63 -12.55 15.19
C ASP A 257 3.44 -12.81 16.71
N PRO A 258 2.70 -11.97 17.45
CA PRO A 258 2.32 -12.23 18.84
C PRO A 258 1.52 -13.52 19.06
N ARG A 259 0.95 -14.09 17.99
CA ARG A 259 0.19 -15.34 17.97
C ARG A 259 0.99 -16.45 17.29
N VAL A 260 1.08 -17.62 17.94
CA VAL A 260 1.67 -18.83 17.36
C VAL A 260 0.66 -19.47 16.38
N ALA A 261 1.04 -19.54 15.10
CA ALA A 261 0.27 -20.21 14.05
C ALA A 261 -0.16 -21.63 14.45
N GLN A 262 -1.34 -22.05 13.96
CA GLN A 262 -2.02 -23.33 14.21
C GLN A 262 -2.46 -23.59 15.66
N SER A 263 -1.74 -23.08 16.66
CA SER A 263 -2.08 -23.29 18.07
C SER A 263 -2.92 -22.15 18.65
N GLY A 264 -2.82 -20.95 18.08
CA GLY A 264 -3.47 -19.74 18.59
C GLY A 264 -2.99 -19.30 19.97
N LYS A 265 -1.92 -19.89 20.50
CA LYS A 265 -1.30 -19.48 21.77
C LYS A 265 -0.53 -18.17 21.60
N VAL A 266 -0.33 -17.48 22.72
CA VAL A 266 0.57 -16.32 22.78
C VAL A 266 2.00 -16.78 22.49
N HIS A 267 2.69 -16.07 21.61
CA HIS A 267 4.09 -16.33 21.26
C HIS A 267 5.00 -15.98 22.44
N SER A 268 6.11 -16.71 22.61
CA SER A 268 6.99 -16.54 23.77
C SER A 268 7.75 -15.21 23.80
N SER A 269 7.91 -14.54 22.64
CA SER A 269 8.46 -13.18 22.54
C SER A 269 7.39 -12.08 22.66
N ALA A 270 6.11 -12.44 22.83
CA ALA A 270 5.04 -11.46 22.95
C ALA A 270 4.97 -10.88 24.36
N HIS A 271 4.82 -9.56 24.42
CA HIS A 271 4.63 -8.79 25.64
C HIS A 271 3.18 -8.29 25.71
N VAL A 272 2.64 -8.19 26.92
CA VAL A 272 1.35 -7.53 27.15
C VAL A 272 1.59 -6.03 27.20
N PHE A 273 0.85 -5.26 26.40
CA PHE A 273 0.88 -3.81 26.49
C PHE A 273 0.04 -3.35 27.69
N ASN A 274 0.71 -2.75 28.68
CA ASN A 274 0.10 -2.24 29.92
C ASN A 274 0.60 -0.84 30.31
N GLN A 275 1.51 -0.27 29.52
CA GLN A 275 2.07 1.07 29.67
C GLN A 275 2.64 1.51 28.32
N SER A 276 2.71 2.83 28.10
CA SER A 276 3.30 3.43 26.91
C SER A 276 4.74 2.94 26.69
N LEU A 277 5.10 2.73 25.41
CA LEU A 277 6.43 2.33 25.00
C LEU A 277 7.24 3.58 24.64
N LEU A 278 8.34 3.82 25.35
CA LEU A 278 9.32 4.83 24.92
C LEU A 278 10.18 4.24 23.81
N LEU A 279 10.00 4.73 22.59
CA LEU A 279 10.74 4.31 21.41
C LEU A 279 11.77 5.38 21.06
N GLY A 280 13.03 4.99 20.89
CA GLY A 280 14.10 5.88 20.46
C GLY A 280 15.11 5.20 19.53
N GLU A 281 14.80 4.01 19.05
CA GLU A 281 15.63 3.24 18.13
C GLU A 281 14.74 2.49 17.14
N ASP A 282 15.31 2.19 15.97
CA ASP A 282 14.58 1.51 14.89
C ASP A 282 13.92 0.23 15.40
N VAL A 283 12.61 0.12 15.22
CA VAL A 283 11.83 -1.01 15.72
C VAL A 283 10.65 -1.32 14.81
N LEU A 284 10.43 -2.62 14.60
CA LEU A 284 9.22 -3.15 13.98
C LEU A 284 8.32 -3.70 15.08
N ILE A 285 7.16 -3.06 15.28
CA ILE A 285 6.17 -3.51 16.25
C ILE A 285 5.06 -4.25 15.53
N LYS A 286 4.82 -5.50 15.96
CA LYS A 286 3.68 -6.31 15.53
C LYS A 286 2.75 -6.49 16.71
N ALA A 287 1.46 -6.19 16.54
CA ALA A 287 0.50 -6.23 17.63
C ALA A 287 -0.84 -6.87 17.23
N ARG A 288 -1.47 -7.55 18.19
CA ARG A 288 -2.84 -8.08 18.10
C ARG A 288 -3.60 -7.87 19.40
N CYS A 289 -4.90 -7.67 19.30
CA CYS A 289 -5.84 -7.79 20.40
C CYS A 289 -6.25 -9.26 20.58
N GLN A 290 -6.46 -9.68 21.82
CA GLN A 290 -7.12 -10.94 22.15
C GLN A 290 -8.25 -10.70 23.15
N LYS A 291 -9.46 -11.13 22.80
CA LYS A 291 -10.65 -11.00 23.65
C LYS A 291 -11.46 -12.28 23.57
N ASN A 292 -11.80 -12.86 24.74
CA ASN A 292 -12.57 -14.11 24.84
C ASN A 292 -12.03 -15.28 23.99
N GLY A 293 -10.71 -15.34 23.80
CA GLY A 293 -10.04 -16.36 22.99
C GLY A 293 -10.02 -16.09 21.48
N GLU A 294 -10.66 -15.03 21.00
CA GLU A 294 -10.59 -14.57 19.62
C GLU A 294 -9.45 -13.56 19.45
N TRP A 295 -8.68 -13.71 18.37
CA TRP A 295 -7.60 -12.81 18.00
C TRP A 295 -8.07 -11.83 16.93
N SER A 296 -7.66 -10.56 17.04
CA SER A 296 -7.80 -9.59 15.96
C SER A 296 -6.85 -9.88 14.80
N ALA A 297 -7.06 -9.18 13.68
CA ALA A 297 -6.04 -9.06 12.64
C ALA A 297 -4.73 -8.44 13.18
N LEU A 298 -3.62 -8.69 12.48
CA LEU A 298 -2.29 -8.19 12.78
C LEU A 298 -2.13 -6.74 12.33
N VAL A 299 -1.64 -5.89 13.23
CA VAL A 299 -1.10 -4.57 12.86
C VAL A 299 0.41 -4.64 12.94
N GLU A 300 1.08 -4.09 11.94
CA GLU A 300 2.54 -4.01 11.83
C GLU A 300 2.93 -2.57 11.53
N LYS A 301 3.67 -1.93 12.44
CA LYS A 301 4.18 -0.56 12.27
C LYS A 301 5.70 -0.53 12.47
N ALA A 302 6.41 0.03 11.48
CA ALA A 302 7.85 0.25 11.53
C ALA A 302 8.13 1.70 11.96
N TYR A 303 8.95 1.86 12.98
CA TYR A 303 9.42 3.16 13.46
C TYR A 303 10.91 3.23 13.22
N SER A 304 11.37 4.29 12.57
CA SER A 304 12.78 4.58 12.36
C SER A 304 13.15 5.87 13.06
N PHE A 305 14.34 5.93 13.64
CA PHE A 305 14.82 7.08 14.40
C PHE A 305 16.14 7.57 13.80
N HIS A 306 16.11 8.78 13.26
CA HIS A 306 17.33 9.49 12.91
C HIS A 306 17.65 10.42 14.07
N ILE A 307 18.22 9.86 15.14
CA ILE A 307 18.75 10.68 16.22
C ILE A 307 19.94 11.45 15.63
N ALA A 308 19.74 12.74 15.34
CA ALA A 308 20.86 13.63 15.07
C ALA A 308 21.83 13.53 16.26
N PRO A 309 23.14 13.37 16.06
CA PRO A 309 24.08 13.34 17.17
C PRO A 309 23.87 14.59 18.02
N GLN A 310 23.52 14.38 19.30
CA GLN A 310 23.40 15.46 20.28
C GLN A 310 24.69 16.27 20.23
N PRO A 311 24.64 17.60 20.01
CA PRO A 311 25.85 18.38 19.90
C PRO A 311 26.65 18.28 21.20
N PRO A 312 27.99 18.30 21.15
CA PRO A 312 28.80 18.52 22.34
C PRO A 312 28.30 19.79 23.05
N VAL A 313 28.29 19.78 24.38
CA VAL A 313 27.87 20.91 25.23
C VAL A 313 28.58 22.23 24.86
N ASP A 314 29.72 22.14 24.17
CA ASP A 314 30.48 23.29 23.65
C ASP A 314 29.80 24.05 22.49
N ALA A 315 28.76 23.51 21.85
CA ALA A 315 28.03 24.17 20.77
C ALA A 315 26.96 25.19 21.24
N LEU A 316 26.76 25.35 22.56
CA LEU A 316 25.85 26.35 23.13
C LEU A 316 26.44 27.77 23.20
N LEU A 317 27.64 27.99 22.65
CA LEU A 317 28.32 29.28 22.67
C LEU A 317 28.80 29.66 21.27
N SER A 318 27.89 30.03 20.37
CA SER A 318 28.26 30.85 19.21
C SER A 318 27.13 31.80 18.80
N VAL A 319 27.25 33.02 19.33
CA VAL A 319 26.88 34.35 18.82
C VAL A 319 25.85 34.42 17.69
N GLU A 320 24.73 35.10 17.99
CA GLU A 320 23.72 35.61 17.07
C GLU A 320 24.33 36.30 15.83
N GLN A 321 24.06 35.74 14.65
CA GLN A 321 24.07 36.48 13.40
C GLN A 321 22.81 36.14 12.61
N ASP A 322 21.84 37.04 12.69
CA ASP A 322 20.42 36.84 12.42
C ASP A 322 20.01 37.12 10.96
N ASP A 323 20.80 36.70 9.97
CA ASP A 323 20.41 36.81 8.55
C ASP A 323 21.05 35.71 7.70
N THR A 324 20.34 34.59 7.52
CA THR A 324 20.69 33.54 6.56
C THR A 324 20.61 34.11 5.13
N LYS A 325 21.74 34.52 4.55
CA LYS A 325 21.83 34.85 3.11
C LYS A 325 22.21 33.61 2.31
N VAL A 326 21.51 33.34 1.21
CA VAL A 326 21.83 32.28 0.26
C VAL A 326 22.43 32.90 -1.00
N TRP A 327 23.55 32.38 -1.49
CA TRP A 327 24.16 32.82 -2.75
C TRP A 327 24.78 31.66 -3.51
N TYR A 328 24.96 31.83 -4.83
CA TYR A 328 25.61 30.83 -5.67
C TYR A 328 27.05 31.23 -5.98
N GLN A 329 28.00 30.31 -5.83
CA GLN A 329 29.41 30.51 -6.18
C GLN A 329 30.11 29.17 -6.42
N GLN A 330 30.94 29.09 -7.47
CA GLN A 330 31.81 27.94 -7.77
C GLN A 330 31.09 26.58 -7.76
N GLY A 331 29.93 26.49 -8.42
CA GLY A 331 29.20 25.21 -8.52
C GLY A 331 28.38 24.83 -7.29
N ALA A 332 28.26 25.70 -6.28
CA ALA A 332 27.51 25.40 -5.06
C ALA A 332 26.60 26.55 -4.61
N LEU A 333 25.51 26.20 -3.94
CA LEU A 333 24.72 27.13 -3.14
C LEU A 333 25.35 27.24 -1.75
N HIS A 334 25.76 28.44 -1.39
CA HIS A 334 26.30 28.81 -0.09
C HIS A 334 25.21 29.44 0.76
N TYR A 335 25.19 29.13 2.04
CA TYR A 335 24.24 29.68 3.00
C TYR A 335 24.84 29.67 4.41
N TYR A 336 24.44 30.60 5.26
CA TYR A 336 24.89 30.66 6.65
C TYR A 336 23.86 30.04 7.58
N LEU A 337 24.28 29.11 8.43
CA LEU A 337 23.41 28.55 9.46
C LEU A 337 23.73 29.22 10.82
N PRO A 338 22.81 29.97 11.43
CA PRO A 338 23.04 30.55 12.75
C PRO A 338 23.22 29.47 13.84
N GLN A 339 22.64 28.30 13.61
CA GLN A 339 22.77 27.11 14.44
C GLN A 339 22.76 25.85 13.56
N ALA A 340 23.28 24.74 14.06
CA ALA A 340 23.24 23.47 13.33
C ALA A 340 21.79 23.05 13.03
N ALA A 341 21.55 22.50 11.83
CA ALA A 341 20.20 22.20 11.36
C ALA A 341 20.20 21.08 10.31
N VAL A 342 19.04 20.45 10.12
CA VAL A 342 18.77 19.61 8.96
C VAL A 342 18.47 20.52 7.78
N VAL A 343 19.19 20.31 6.69
CA VAL A 343 19.05 21.11 5.47
C VAL A 343 18.72 20.22 4.29
N SER A 344 17.69 20.59 3.53
CA SER A 344 17.41 20.03 2.21
C SER A 344 17.36 21.11 1.14
N VAL A 345 17.77 20.74 -0.07
CA VAL A 345 17.81 21.65 -1.22
C VAL A 345 17.06 21.00 -2.37
N GLU A 346 16.08 21.72 -2.89
CA GLU A 346 15.35 21.39 -4.11
C GLU A 346 15.66 22.45 -5.17
N ILE A 347 15.83 22.03 -6.42
CA ILE A 347 16.15 22.91 -7.56
C ILE A 347 15.11 22.71 -8.65
N PHE A 348 14.59 23.81 -9.18
CA PHE A 348 13.54 23.80 -10.20
C PHE A 348 13.95 24.63 -11.42
N ASP A 349 13.36 24.30 -12.57
CA ASP A 349 13.36 25.21 -13.73
C ASP A 349 12.43 26.41 -13.51
N LEU A 350 12.38 27.35 -14.46
CA LEU A 350 11.51 28.52 -14.39
C LEU A 350 10.02 28.19 -14.57
N GLN A 351 9.70 26.98 -15.01
CA GLN A 351 8.34 26.47 -15.16
C GLN A 351 7.86 25.74 -13.89
N GLY A 352 8.73 25.54 -12.90
CA GLY A 352 8.42 24.92 -11.61
C GLY A 352 8.62 23.40 -11.58
N HIS A 353 9.22 22.80 -12.62
CA HIS A 353 9.54 21.37 -12.59
C HIS A 353 10.75 21.10 -11.71
N LEU A 354 10.66 20.08 -10.84
CA LEU A 354 11.75 19.66 -9.98
C LEU A 354 12.85 18.99 -10.81
N LEU A 355 14.04 19.61 -10.84
CA LEU A 355 15.22 19.10 -11.54
C LEU A 355 16.13 18.27 -10.65
N ALA A 356 16.17 18.60 -9.35
CA ALA A 356 17.01 17.92 -8.39
C ALA A 356 16.49 18.07 -6.96
N ARG A 357 16.65 17.00 -6.17
CA ARG A 357 16.49 17.02 -4.72
C ARG A 357 17.74 16.44 -4.08
N LEU A 358 18.38 17.21 -3.21
CA LEU A 358 19.43 16.71 -2.35
C LEU A 358 18.80 16.23 -1.05
N ALA A 359 19.17 15.01 -0.65
CA ALA A 359 18.68 14.40 0.56
C ALA A 359 18.89 15.33 1.76
N SER A 360 17.93 15.33 2.69
CA SER A 360 18.05 16.07 3.94
C SER A 360 19.31 15.63 4.68
N GLN A 361 20.22 16.58 4.94
CA GLN A 361 21.48 16.33 5.60
C GLN A 361 21.64 17.25 6.80
N TRP A 362 22.17 16.71 7.90
CA TRP A 362 22.62 17.51 9.03
C TRP A 362 23.83 18.36 8.64
N LYS A 363 23.82 19.65 9.02
CA LYS A 363 24.92 20.59 8.81
C LYS A 363 25.20 21.36 10.11
N TYR A 364 26.46 21.64 10.37
CA TYR A 364 26.89 22.45 11.52
C TYR A 364 26.55 23.94 11.34
N ALA A 365 26.53 24.71 12.42
CA ALA A 365 26.45 26.17 12.35
C ALA A 365 27.62 26.77 11.56
N GLY A 366 27.41 27.96 11.01
CA GLY A 366 28.38 28.65 10.17
C GLY A 366 28.09 28.54 8.67
N GLN A 367 29.07 28.92 7.86
CA GLN A 367 28.93 28.89 6.40
C GLN A 367 28.91 27.44 5.89
N GLN A 368 27.84 27.10 5.20
CA GLN A 368 27.64 25.82 4.53
C GLN A 368 27.63 26.01 3.02
N GLN A 369 27.97 24.95 2.30
CA GLN A 369 27.82 24.89 0.86
C GLN A 369 27.23 23.55 0.43
N THR A 370 26.41 23.60 -0.60
CA THR A 370 25.79 22.43 -1.20
C THR A 370 26.08 22.45 -2.70
N PRO A 371 26.91 21.51 -3.20
CA PRO A 371 27.19 21.40 -4.62
C PRO A 371 25.90 21.22 -5.40
N VAL A 372 25.75 22.01 -6.46
CA VAL A 372 24.65 21.89 -7.41
C VAL A 372 25.15 21.04 -8.57
N LEU A 373 24.33 20.08 -9.00
CA LEU A 373 24.59 19.16 -10.13
C LEU A 373 25.08 19.92 -11.38
N GLN A 374 25.70 19.20 -12.33
CA GLN A 374 26.16 19.73 -13.64
C GLN A 374 24.98 20.13 -14.55
N LEU A 375 24.20 21.12 -14.13
CA LEU A 375 23.08 21.69 -14.88
C LEU A 375 23.61 22.65 -15.96
N PRO A 376 22.90 22.80 -17.09
CA PRO A 376 23.28 23.74 -18.15
C PRO A 376 23.19 25.20 -17.68
N GLN A 377 23.77 26.12 -18.44
CA GLN A 377 23.69 27.56 -18.14
C GLN A 377 22.26 28.07 -18.30
N ALA A 378 21.62 28.42 -17.19
CA ALA A 378 20.29 29.00 -17.14
C ALA A 378 20.05 29.67 -15.77
N THR A 379 18.87 30.27 -15.62
CA THR A 379 18.33 30.68 -14.32
C THR A 379 17.49 29.54 -13.73
N TYR A 380 17.69 29.27 -12.45
CA TYR A 380 16.98 28.23 -11.70
C TYR A 380 16.34 28.81 -10.45
N LEU A 381 15.30 28.13 -9.96
CA LEU A 381 14.73 28.39 -8.65
C LEU A 381 15.31 27.38 -7.64
N TYR A 382 15.47 27.80 -6.40
CA TYR A 382 15.81 26.90 -5.31
C TYR A 382 14.77 26.99 -4.20
N ARG A 383 14.59 25.88 -3.50
CA ARG A 383 13.95 25.82 -2.18
C ARG A 383 14.93 25.20 -1.20
N LEU A 384 15.37 26.00 -0.24
CA LEU A 384 16.21 25.59 0.88
C LEU A 384 15.29 25.42 2.10
N ARG A 385 15.27 24.23 2.69
CA ARG A 385 14.60 24.03 3.97
C ARG A 385 15.64 23.90 5.06
N ILE A 386 15.48 24.68 6.12
CA ILE A 386 16.28 24.62 7.33
C ILE A 386 15.30 24.28 8.46
N ASN A 387 15.33 23.02 8.91
CA ASN A 387 14.30 22.48 9.80
C ASN A 387 12.88 22.70 9.21
N LYS A 388 12.04 23.53 9.87
CA LYS A 388 10.66 23.85 9.43
C LYS A 388 10.58 25.14 8.60
N GLU A 389 11.65 25.90 8.50
CA GLU A 389 11.67 27.15 7.74
C GLU A 389 12.01 26.89 6.28
N VAL A 390 11.31 27.59 5.39
CA VAL A 390 11.47 27.46 3.95
C VAL A 390 11.95 28.78 3.39
N MET A 391 13.07 28.74 2.68
CA MET A 391 13.60 29.86 1.92
C MET A 391 13.60 29.53 0.44
N GLU A 392 13.01 30.41 -0.35
CA GLU A 392 12.93 30.27 -1.80
C GLU A 392 13.63 31.44 -2.48
N GLY A 393 14.21 31.16 -3.64
CA GLY A 393 14.88 32.19 -4.41
C GLY A 393 15.29 31.69 -5.79
N LYS A 394 16.11 32.50 -6.46
CA LYS A 394 16.65 32.17 -7.78
C LYS A 394 18.16 32.34 -7.81
N PHE A 395 18.82 31.53 -8.64
CA PHE A 395 20.24 31.66 -8.93
C PHE A 395 20.47 31.46 -10.43
N GLN A 396 21.63 31.91 -10.93
CA GLN A 396 21.99 31.81 -12.33
C GLN A 396 23.32 31.08 -12.47
N LEU A 397 23.36 30.09 -13.36
CA LEU A 397 24.58 29.44 -13.79
C LEU A 397 25.15 30.20 -15.00
N THR A 398 26.29 30.86 -14.79
CA THR A 398 27.09 31.54 -15.83
C THR A 398 28.46 30.87 -15.94
N GLU A 399 29.19 31.10 -17.04
CA GLU A 399 30.60 30.65 -17.18
C GLU A 399 31.50 31.08 -16.03
#